data_AF-A0A924JCS1-F1
#
_entry.id   AF-A0A924JCS1-F1
#
_cell.length_a   1.000
_cell.length_b   1.000
_cell.length_c   1.000
_cell.angle_alpha   90.00
_cell.angle_beta   90.00
_cell.angle_gamma   90.00
#
_symmetry.space_group_name_H-M   'P 1'
#
loop_
_entity.id
_entity.type
_entity.pdbx_description
1 polymer ?
#
loop_
_entity_poly.entity_id
_entity_poly.type
_entity_poly.pdbx_seq_one_letter_code
_entity_poly.pdbx_strand_id
1 'polypeptide(L)'
;MKNNLLAIFCFVAVAITTQTLSQRLWAQTTSAGLTADQSKAIKGIKIANLDKDTYVKIDGFILDRYEERPAYVFTYSDGVTRKIYLYKIFSAADTKELGLLALYKNEKTGEIKPFVIPGATGDRAAWDAYIDDLKYVGEKEPGLMSTLTFVLSREMAGLLAGGGGKADGDGAKKKEEYNFCFAPDALVTLANGTAKRIADVTPGDVVQSYDAATKTAAVTTVMKLNEHPAGAYSLVGAWLTPATELTADTRPHTAPVLLEATRNHPMLTATGKKVLGDVKVGELLYRIEAGQAVPYRVVRMESSLRTVERVYSLSTQSGVYIVGGTVVLDK
;
A
#
# COMPACT_ATOMS: atom_id res chain seq x y z
N MET A 1 -65.88 14.24 -29.80
CA MET A 1 -64.69 13.39 -29.53
C MET A 1 -63.82 13.29 -30.77
N LYS A 2 -63.16 14.39 -31.16
CA LYS A 2 -62.13 14.47 -32.21
C LYS A 2 -61.20 15.59 -31.72
N ASN A 3 -59.89 15.41 -31.89
CA ASN A 3 -58.81 16.34 -31.49
C ASN A 3 -58.08 16.07 -30.17
N ASN A 4 -57.88 14.80 -29.79
CA ASN A 4 -56.81 14.47 -28.83
C ASN A 4 -55.73 13.53 -29.40
N LEU A 5 -55.88 13.07 -30.64
CA LEU A 5 -54.90 12.18 -31.29
C LEU A 5 -53.55 12.87 -31.54
N LEU A 6 -53.54 14.16 -31.88
CA LEU A 6 -52.30 14.91 -32.12
C LEU A 6 -51.52 15.16 -30.82
N ALA A 7 -52.23 15.49 -29.73
CA ALA A 7 -51.62 15.69 -28.42
C ALA A 7 -51.03 14.39 -27.86
N ILE A 8 -51.72 13.26 -28.04
CA ILE A 8 -51.22 11.93 -27.65
C ILE A 8 -50.00 11.56 -28.50
N PHE A 9 -50.01 11.83 -29.81
CA PHE A 9 -48.84 11.57 -30.67
C PHE A 9 -47.63 12.42 -30.28
N CYS A 10 -47.80 13.69 -29.96
CA CYS A 10 -46.71 14.53 -29.47
C CYS A 10 -46.17 14.06 -28.11
N PHE A 11 -47.04 13.62 -27.20
CA PHE A 11 -46.60 13.08 -25.90
C PHE A 11 -45.82 11.77 -26.04
N VAL A 12 -46.27 10.89 -26.93
CA VAL A 12 -45.57 9.63 -27.23
C VAL A 12 -44.25 9.89 -27.94
N ALA A 13 -44.20 10.84 -28.88
CA ALA A 13 -42.94 11.22 -29.54
C ALA A 13 -41.92 11.81 -28.54
N VAL A 14 -42.36 12.69 -27.65
CA VAL A 14 -41.49 13.26 -26.60
C VAL A 14 -41.03 12.16 -25.63
N ALA A 15 -41.91 11.25 -25.21
CA ALA A 15 -41.55 10.13 -24.35
C ALA A 15 -40.53 9.17 -25.02
N ILE A 16 -40.70 8.86 -26.31
CA ILE A 16 -39.75 8.01 -27.04
C ILE A 16 -38.40 8.73 -27.23
N THR A 17 -38.40 10.03 -27.50
CA THR A 17 -37.14 10.80 -27.59
C THR A 17 -36.41 10.91 -26.26
N THR A 18 -37.10 11.10 -25.14
CA THR A 18 -36.45 11.13 -23.81
C THR A 18 -35.98 9.74 -23.36
N GLN A 19 -36.68 8.66 -23.75
CA GLN A 19 -36.25 7.29 -23.46
C GLN A 19 -35.05 6.87 -24.32
N THR A 20 -34.96 7.32 -25.57
CA THR A 20 -33.80 7.06 -26.44
C THR A 20 -32.60 7.96 -26.12
N LEU A 21 -32.81 9.22 -25.68
CA LEU A 21 -31.73 10.06 -25.15
C LEU A 21 -31.19 9.53 -23.82
N SER A 22 -32.05 9.04 -22.91
CA SER A 22 -31.59 8.44 -21.64
C SER A 22 -30.86 7.12 -21.86
N GLN A 23 -31.29 6.29 -22.81
CA GLN A 23 -30.53 5.09 -23.21
C GLN A 23 -29.18 5.43 -23.89
N ARG A 24 -29.08 6.54 -24.64
CA ARG A 24 -27.80 6.99 -25.21
C ARG A 24 -26.86 7.63 -24.18
N LEU A 25 -27.38 8.38 -23.21
CA LEU A 25 -26.58 8.88 -22.08
C LEU A 25 -26.09 7.73 -21.18
N TRP A 26 -26.91 6.68 -20.98
CA TRP A 26 -26.48 5.50 -20.23
C TRP A 26 -25.50 4.61 -21.00
N ALA A 27 -25.52 4.61 -22.33
CA ALA A 27 -24.50 3.97 -23.17
C ALA A 27 -23.15 4.71 -23.18
N GLN A 28 -23.09 5.95 -22.71
CA GLN A 28 -21.86 6.73 -22.54
C GLN A 28 -21.35 6.79 -21.09
N THR A 29 -22.00 6.06 -20.15
CA THR A 29 -21.58 6.02 -18.75
C THR A 29 -21.34 4.61 -18.21
N THR A 30 -21.15 3.62 -19.08
CA THR A 30 -20.34 2.45 -18.71
C THR A 30 -18.91 2.95 -18.55
N SER A 31 -18.44 3.02 -17.31
CA SER A 31 -17.04 3.21 -16.98
C SER A 31 -16.24 2.09 -17.65
N ALA A 32 -15.79 2.33 -18.89
CA ALA A 32 -15.15 1.33 -19.72
C ALA A 32 -13.83 0.92 -19.07
N GLY A 33 -13.73 -0.33 -18.65
CA GLY A 33 -12.42 -0.90 -18.37
C GLY A 33 -11.61 -1.06 -19.66
N LEU A 34 -10.39 -1.57 -19.52
CA LEU A 34 -9.44 -1.70 -20.61
C LEU A 34 -10.06 -2.40 -21.84
N THR A 35 -9.93 -1.78 -23.02
CA THR A 35 -10.35 -2.39 -24.30
C THR A 35 -9.21 -3.13 -25.00
N ALA A 36 -9.53 -4.01 -25.95
CA ALA A 36 -8.51 -4.72 -26.74
C ALA A 36 -7.57 -3.76 -27.52
N ASP A 37 -8.11 -2.67 -28.09
CA ASP A 37 -7.31 -1.67 -28.81
C ASP A 37 -6.37 -0.92 -27.86
N GLN A 38 -6.86 -0.56 -26.67
CA GLN A 38 -6.03 0.05 -25.62
C GLN A 38 -4.93 -0.92 -25.16
N SER A 39 -5.25 -2.19 -24.96
CA SER A 39 -4.28 -3.24 -24.62
C SER A 39 -3.16 -3.32 -25.66
N LYS A 40 -3.52 -3.31 -26.95
CA LYS A 40 -2.54 -3.31 -28.05
C LYS A 40 -1.69 -2.04 -28.08
N ALA A 41 -2.29 -0.87 -27.84
CA ALA A 41 -1.56 0.39 -27.75
C ALA A 41 -0.55 0.38 -26.58
N ILE A 42 -0.97 -0.08 -25.40
CA ILE A 42 -0.11 -0.15 -24.20
C ILE A 42 1.06 -1.11 -24.41
N LYS A 43 0.85 -2.26 -25.06
CA LYS A 43 1.95 -3.17 -25.45
C LYS A 43 2.99 -2.50 -26.35
N GLY A 44 2.60 -1.51 -27.14
CA GLY A 44 3.49 -0.75 -28.01
C GLY A 44 4.36 0.27 -27.28
N ILE A 45 4.04 0.61 -26.02
CA ILE A 45 4.76 1.63 -25.26
C ILE A 45 6.17 1.13 -24.92
N LYS A 46 7.17 1.93 -25.30
CA LYS A 46 8.57 1.70 -24.95
C LYS A 46 8.97 2.62 -23.81
N ILE A 47 9.36 2.04 -22.69
CA ILE A 47 9.90 2.77 -21.55
C ILE A 47 11.42 2.89 -21.72
N ALA A 48 11.94 4.11 -21.64
CA ALA A 48 13.34 4.40 -21.93
C ALA A 48 14.29 3.79 -20.90
N ASN A 49 13.96 3.89 -19.61
CA ASN A 49 14.75 3.33 -18.53
C ASN A 49 13.87 2.59 -17.52
N LEU A 50 13.77 1.27 -17.65
CA LEU A 50 12.95 0.42 -16.77
C LEU A 50 13.36 0.50 -15.29
N ASP A 51 14.62 0.83 -14.97
CA ASP A 51 15.09 0.91 -13.60
C ASP A 51 14.81 2.28 -12.95
N LYS A 52 14.61 3.34 -13.74
CA LYS A 52 14.44 4.72 -13.24
C LYS A 52 13.06 5.32 -13.51
N ASP A 53 12.42 4.92 -14.59
CA ASP A 53 11.16 5.48 -15.04
C ASP A 53 10.02 4.80 -14.29
N THR A 54 9.76 5.29 -13.07
CA THR A 54 8.69 4.81 -12.20
C THR A 54 7.34 5.43 -12.54
N TYR A 55 7.31 6.61 -13.16
CA TYR A 55 6.08 7.28 -13.58
C TYR A 55 6.22 7.77 -15.01
N VAL A 56 5.40 7.24 -15.92
CA VAL A 56 5.49 7.49 -17.36
C VAL A 56 4.12 7.83 -17.92
N LYS A 57 3.98 9.02 -18.51
CA LYS A 57 2.75 9.45 -19.19
C LYS A 57 2.96 9.44 -20.70
N ILE A 58 2.36 8.49 -21.42
CA ILE A 58 2.55 8.27 -22.85
C ILE A 58 1.21 7.88 -23.50
N ASP A 59 0.91 8.42 -24.68
CA ASP A 59 -0.21 8.05 -25.55
C ASP A 59 -1.59 7.96 -24.88
N GLY A 60 -1.86 8.87 -23.94
CA GLY A 60 -3.14 8.92 -23.21
C GLY A 60 -3.25 7.95 -22.03
N PHE A 61 -2.15 7.31 -21.65
CA PHE A 61 -2.03 6.45 -20.48
C PHE A 61 -1.01 7.00 -19.48
N ILE A 62 -1.19 6.62 -18.22
CA ILE A 62 -0.22 6.84 -17.14
C ILE A 62 0.19 5.45 -16.66
N LEU A 63 1.48 5.15 -16.75
CA LEU A 63 2.10 3.96 -16.20
C LEU A 63 2.80 4.35 -14.92
N ASP A 64 2.30 3.84 -13.80
CA ASP A 64 2.87 4.09 -12.47
C ASP A 64 3.46 2.79 -11.92
N ARG A 65 4.69 2.83 -11.44
CA ARG A 65 5.39 1.65 -10.93
C ARG A 65 4.58 1.08 -9.79
N TYR A 66 4.22 -0.19 -9.88
CA TYR A 66 3.39 -0.83 -8.88
C TYR A 66 4.03 -0.71 -7.49
N GLU A 67 3.45 0.14 -6.64
CA GLU A 67 3.95 0.46 -5.29
C GLU A 67 5.43 0.89 -5.24
N GLU A 68 5.92 1.56 -6.28
CA GLU A 68 7.34 1.95 -6.44
C GLU A 68 8.31 0.76 -6.29
N ARG A 69 7.86 -0.48 -6.52
CA ARG A 69 8.68 -1.67 -6.33
C ARG A 69 9.83 -1.74 -7.35
N PRO A 70 11.02 -2.20 -6.94
CA PRO A 70 12.04 -2.58 -7.91
C PRO A 70 11.59 -3.79 -8.73
N ALA A 71 12.32 -4.09 -9.80
CA ALA A 71 12.06 -5.28 -10.61
C ALA A 71 12.12 -6.56 -9.77
N TYR A 72 11.23 -7.51 -10.03
CA TYR A 72 11.36 -8.87 -9.52
C TYR A 72 12.50 -9.55 -10.26
N VAL A 73 13.56 -9.92 -9.56
CA VAL A 73 14.77 -10.51 -10.16
C VAL A 73 14.79 -12.00 -9.88
N PHE A 74 14.79 -12.79 -10.95
CA PHE A 74 14.85 -14.25 -10.88
C PHE A 74 16.20 -14.73 -11.40
N THR A 75 16.91 -15.48 -10.57
CA THR A 75 18.15 -16.14 -10.96
C THR A 75 17.91 -17.64 -10.93
N TYR A 76 17.67 -18.23 -12.10
CA TYR A 76 17.50 -19.67 -12.23
C TYR A 76 18.86 -20.38 -12.26
N SER A 77 18.84 -21.70 -12.00
CA SER A 77 20.03 -22.56 -12.09
C SER A 77 20.64 -22.64 -13.50
N ASP A 78 19.92 -22.15 -14.51
CA ASP A 78 20.40 -21.99 -15.90
C ASP A 78 21.35 -20.79 -16.07
N GLY A 79 21.59 -20.01 -15.01
CA GLY A 79 22.47 -18.84 -15.02
C GLY A 79 21.89 -17.62 -15.73
N VAL A 80 20.63 -17.68 -16.18
CA VAL A 80 19.97 -16.57 -16.89
C VAL A 80 19.14 -15.75 -15.93
N THR A 81 19.54 -14.49 -15.76
CA THR A 81 18.79 -13.51 -14.96
C THR A 81 17.57 -13.02 -15.74
N ARG A 82 16.41 -13.10 -15.12
CA ARG A 82 15.14 -12.62 -15.67
C ARG A 82 14.56 -11.57 -14.74
N LYS A 83 14.02 -10.50 -15.30
CA LYS A 83 13.42 -9.41 -14.53
C LYS A 83 11.98 -9.19 -14.95
N ILE A 84 11.10 -8.95 -13.98
CA ILE A 84 9.74 -8.50 -14.24
C ILE A 84 9.53 -7.14 -13.60
N TYR A 85 9.07 -6.19 -14.40
CA TYR A 85 8.70 -4.85 -13.98
C TYR A 85 7.18 -4.74 -14.02
N LEU A 86 6.55 -4.38 -12.91
CA LEU A 86 5.10 -4.17 -12.84
C LEU A 86 4.76 -2.69 -12.86
N TYR A 87 3.78 -2.31 -13.66
CA TYR A 87 3.19 -0.98 -13.68
C TYR A 87 1.67 -1.09 -13.54
N LYS A 88 1.07 -0.18 -12.77
CA LYS A 88 -0.35 0.12 -12.84
C LYS A 88 -0.62 0.99 -14.06
N ILE A 89 -1.67 0.65 -14.79
CA ILE A 89 -2.12 1.38 -15.95
C ILE A 89 -3.29 2.25 -15.53
N PHE A 90 -3.16 3.55 -15.71
CA PHE A 90 -4.26 4.50 -15.56
C PHE A 90 -4.57 5.18 -16.89
N SER A 91 -5.84 5.51 -17.10
CA SER A 91 -6.25 6.44 -18.15
C SER A 91 -5.77 7.85 -17.81
N ALA A 92 -5.12 8.54 -18.75
CA ALA A 92 -4.65 9.91 -18.53
C ALA A 92 -5.79 10.94 -18.49
N ALA A 93 -6.98 10.59 -19.00
CA ALA A 93 -8.13 11.48 -19.07
C ALA A 93 -8.88 11.60 -17.74
N ASP A 94 -9.04 10.47 -17.04
CA ASP A 94 -9.86 10.37 -15.83
C ASP A 94 -9.16 9.67 -14.65
N THR A 95 -7.87 9.34 -14.78
CA THR A 95 -7.05 8.67 -13.75
C THR A 95 -7.62 7.35 -13.24
N LYS A 96 -8.51 6.71 -14.01
CA LYS A 96 -9.06 5.41 -13.65
C LYS A 96 -8.06 4.30 -13.91
N GLU A 97 -7.99 3.36 -12.97
CA GLU A 97 -7.19 2.16 -13.08
C GLU A 97 -7.79 1.22 -14.15
N LEU A 98 -6.99 0.90 -15.16
CA LEU A 98 -7.39 0.04 -16.28
C LEU A 98 -6.87 -1.39 -16.12
N GLY A 99 -5.76 -1.59 -15.41
CA GLY A 99 -5.12 -2.88 -15.21
C GLY A 99 -3.64 -2.79 -14.86
N LEU A 100 -2.89 -3.84 -15.17
CA LEU A 100 -1.45 -3.94 -14.93
C LEU A 100 -0.69 -4.17 -16.24
N LEU A 101 0.51 -3.62 -16.33
CA LEU A 101 1.49 -3.91 -17.38
C LEU A 101 2.69 -4.61 -16.73
N ALA A 102 2.93 -5.86 -17.10
CA ALA A 102 4.12 -6.62 -16.74
C ALA A 102 5.12 -6.60 -17.91
N LEU A 103 6.31 -6.05 -17.67
CA LEU A 103 7.40 -6.09 -18.65
C LEU A 103 8.41 -7.14 -18.21
N TYR A 104 8.46 -8.24 -18.96
CA TYR A 104 9.48 -9.26 -18.77
C TYR A 104 10.72 -8.89 -19.56
N LYS A 105 11.89 -8.93 -18.92
CA LYS A 105 13.19 -8.73 -19.54
C LYS A 105 14.06 -9.95 -19.28
N ASN A 106 14.53 -10.59 -20.33
CA ASN A 106 15.56 -11.61 -20.25
C ASN A 106 16.93 -10.93 -20.40
N GLU A 107 17.78 -10.95 -19.36
CA GLU A 107 19.09 -10.27 -19.41
C GLU A 107 20.09 -10.94 -20.37
N LYS A 108 19.83 -12.20 -20.82
CA LYS A 108 20.67 -12.87 -21.82
C LYS A 108 20.37 -12.41 -23.25
N THR A 109 19.11 -12.20 -23.59
CA THR A 109 18.71 -11.75 -24.94
C THR A 109 18.54 -10.23 -25.02
N GLY A 110 18.37 -9.55 -23.88
CA GLY A 110 18.03 -8.14 -23.78
C GLY A 110 16.59 -7.83 -24.24
N GLU A 111 15.84 -8.84 -24.64
CA GLU A 111 14.50 -8.65 -25.21
C GLU A 111 13.47 -8.37 -24.10
N ILE A 112 12.61 -7.38 -24.36
CA ILE A 112 11.52 -6.99 -23.46
C ILE A 112 10.21 -7.50 -24.06
N LYS A 113 9.44 -8.24 -23.28
CA LYS A 113 8.13 -8.77 -23.64
C LYS A 113 7.06 -8.12 -22.75
N PRO A 114 6.17 -7.28 -23.31
CA PRO A 114 5.10 -6.64 -22.56
C PRO A 114 3.86 -7.54 -22.46
N PHE A 115 3.29 -7.64 -21.26
CA PHE A 115 2.05 -8.34 -20.96
C PHE A 115 1.08 -7.38 -20.30
N VAL A 116 -0.08 -7.16 -20.92
CA VAL A 116 -1.12 -6.32 -20.36
C VAL A 116 -2.16 -7.21 -19.71
N ILE A 117 -2.31 -7.06 -18.41
CA ILE A 117 -3.25 -7.79 -17.57
C ILE A 117 -4.45 -6.84 -17.34
N PRO A 118 -5.62 -7.12 -17.94
CA PRO A 118 -6.78 -6.26 -17.75
C PRO A 118 -7.24 -6.23 -16.29
N GLY A 119 -7.79 -5.10 -15.84
CA GLY A 119 -8.47 -5.00 -14.55
C GLY A 119 -9.81 -5.76 -14.55
N ALA A 120 -10.46 -5.82 -13.38
CA ALA A 120 -11.74 -6.53 -13.21
C ALA A 120 -12.86 -6.05 -14.14
N THR A 121 -12.79 -4.80 -14.60
CA THR A 121 -13.76 -4.18 -15.52
C THR A 121 -13.33 -4.24 -17.00
N GLY A 122 -12.17 -4.85 -17.30
CA GLY A 122 -11.65 -5.00 -18.66
C GLY A 122 -12.58 -5.81 -19.56
N ASP A 123 -12.59 -5.48 -20.85
CA ASP A 123 -13.43 -6.18 -21.82
C ASP A 123 -12.94 -7.62 -22.06
N ARG A 124 -13.87 -8.48 -22.51
CA ARG A 124 -13.54 -9.89 -22.78
C ARG A 124 -12.43 -10.04 -23.83
N ALA A 125 -12.40 -9.17 -24.84
CA ALA A 125 -11.43 -9.22 -25.91
C ALA A 125 -9.99 -8.90 -25.41
N ALA A 126 -9.83 -8.02 -24.43
CA ALA A 126 -8.55 -7.76 -23.78
C ALA A 126 -8.11 -8.94 -22.91
N TRP A 127 -9.05 -9.62 -22.25
CA TRP A 127 -8.77 -10.86 -21.53
C TRP A 127 -8.37 -12.00 -22.48
N ASP A 128 -9.05 -12.15 -23.61
CA ASP A 128 -8.70 -13.14 -24.64
C ASP A 128 -7.29 -12.84 -25.21
N ALA A 129 -6.97 -11.57 -25.48
CA ALA A 129 -5.64 -11.16 -25.93
C ALA A 129 -4.54 -11.41 -24.88
N TYR A 130 -4.85 -11.26 -23.60
CA TYR A 130 -3.93 -11.60 -22.51
C TYR A 130 -3.67 -13.12 -22.45
N ILE A 131 -4.73 -13.93 -22.56
CA ILE A 131 -4.63 -15.40 -22.61
C ILE A 131 -3.81 -15.84 -23.82
N ASP A 132 -4.01 -15.22 -24.98
CA ASP A 132 -3.24 -15.49 -26.19
C ASP A 132 -1.75 -15.15 -26.00
N ASP A 133 -1.41 -14.05 -25.31
CA ASP A 133 -0.01 -13.76 -25.01
C ASP A 133 0.61 -14.84 -24.12
N LEU A 134 -0.10 -15.27 -23.06
CA LEU A 134 0.39 -16.31 -22.16
C LEU A 134 0.63 -17.63 -22.90
N LYS A 135 -0.25 -17.96 -23.85
CA LYS A 135 -0.11 -19.17 -24.66
C LYS A 135 1.01 -19.02 -25.69
N TYR A 136 0.94 -18.02 -26.55
CA TYR A 136 1.80 -17.95 -27.74
C TYR A 136 3.16 -17.30 -27.50
N VAL A 137 3.29 -16.44 -26.49
CA VAL A 137 4.57 -15.83 -26.06
C VAL A 137 5.12 -16.57 -24.84
N GLY A 138 4.26 -16.89 -23.88
CA GLY A 138 4.63 -17.60 -22.65
C GLY A 138 5.22 -18.99 -22.87
N GLU A 139 4.67 -19.80 -23.78
CA GLU A 139 5.20 -21.14 -24.07
C GLU A 139 6.55 -21.11 -24.80
N LYS A 140 6.83 -20.02 -25.53
CA LYS A 140 8.04 -19.91 -26.36
C LYS A 140 9.24 -19.36 -25.60
N GLU A 141 9.03 -18.63 -24.50
CA GLU A 141 10.09 -18.00 -23.72
C GLU A 141 10.36 -18.79 -22.43
N PRO A 142 11.50 -19.49 -22.32
CA PRO A 142 11.81 -20.32 -21.16
C PRO A 142 11.86 -19.51 -19.86
N GLY A 143 11.02 -19.88 -18.90
CA GLY A 143 10.95 -19.25 -17.58
C GLY A 143 10.01 -18.04 -17.50
N LEU A 144 9.41 -17.59 -18.61
CA LEU A 144 8.45 -16.48 -18.59
C LEU A 144 7.20 -16.81 -17.76
N MET A 145 6.56 -17.95 -18.04
CA MET A 145 5.33 -18.32 -17.34
C MET A 145 5.54 -18.55 -15.85
N SER A 146 6.65 -19.17 -15.46
CA SER A 146 6.96 -19.40 -14.04
C SER A 146 7.27 -18.10 -13.30
N THR A 147 8.05 -17.20 -13.90
CA THR A 147 8.33 -15.88 -13.31
C THR A 147 7.08 -15.03 -13.20
N LEU A 148 6.28 -14.93 -14.27
CA LEU A 148 5.05 -14.14 -14.28
C LEU A 148 4.02 -14.68 -13.29
N THR A 149 3.80 -16.01 -13.28
CA THR A 149 2.89 -16.64 -12.32
C THR A 149 3.34 -16.40 -10.89
N PHE A 150 4.64 -16.52 -10.58
CA PHE A 150 5.16 -16.24 -9.25
C PHE A 150 4.88 -14.80 -8.82
N VAL A 151 5.17 -13.82 -9.68
CA VAL A 151 4.90 -12.40 -9.39
C VAL A 151 3.42 -12.17 -9.11
N LEU A 152 2.52 -12.69 -9.95
CA LEU A 152 1.09 -12.52 -9.76
C LEU A 152 0.56 -13.24 -8.51
N SER A 153 1.03 -14.46 -8.23
CA SER A 153 0.68 -15.19 -7.00
C SER A 153 1.15 -14.44 -5.76
N ARG A 154 2.34 -13.83 -5.81
CA ARG A 154 2.90 -13.01 -4.72
C ARG A 154 2.06 -11.75 -4.48
N GLU A 155 1.63 -11.07 -5.53
CA GLU A 155 0.73 -9.91 -5.38
C GLU A 155 -0.67 -10.31 -4.92
N MET A 156 -1.22 -11.41 -5.43
CA MET A 156 -2.50 -11.94 -4.97
C MET A 156 -2.45 -12.33 -3.48
N ALA A 157 -1.34 -12.94 -3.03
CA ALA A 157 -1.12 -13.24 -1.63
C ALA A 157 -1.04 -11.96 -0.76
N GLY A 158 -0.37 -10.92 -1.26
CA GLY A 158 -0.36 -9.59 -0.63
C GLY A 158 -1.78 -9.03 -0.46
N LEU A 159 -2.57 -9.03 -1.54
CA LEU A 159 -3.95 -8.57 -1.52
C LEU A 159 -4.83 -9.35 -0.52
N LEU A 160 -4.71 -10.68 -0.49
CA LEU A 160 -5.49 -11.55 0.42
C LEU A 160 -5.08 -11.42 1.89
N ALA A 161 -3.85 -10.98 2.18
CA ALA A 161 -3.38 -10.72 3.54
C ALA A 161 -3.90 -9.41 4.15
N GLY A 162 -4.83 -8.71 3.49
CA GLY A 162 -5.54 -7.56 4.05
C GLY A 162 -4.94 -6.19 3.68
N GLY A 163 -4.16 -6.08 2.62
CA GLY A 163 -3.75 -4.78 2.08
C GLY A 163 -2.88 -4.88 0.85
N GLY A 164 -2.97 -3.87 -0.02
CA GLY A 164 -1.97 -3.54 -1.05
C GLY A 164 -0.63 -3.19 -0.42
N GLY A 165 -0.01 -4.19 0.16
CA GLY A 165 1.26 -4.14 0.82
C GLY A 165 2.12 -5.25 0.27
N LYS A 166 3.26 -4.86 -0.30
CA LYS A 166 4.52 -5.32 0.26
C LYS A 166 4.86 -6.82 0.26
N ALA A 167 4.16 -7.73 -0.43
CA ALA A 167 4.47 -9.16 -0.25
C ALA A 167 5.83 -9.43 -0.88
N ASP A 168 6.92 -9.53 -0.11
CA ASP A 168 7.91 -10.64 0.07
C ASP A 168 8.20 -11.72 -1.00
N GLY A 169 9.37 -11.81 -1.66
CA GLY A 169 9.65 -12.86 -2.65
C GLY A 169 10.92 -12.67 -3.49
N ASP A 170 12.05 -12.77 -2.80
CA ASP A 170 13.36 -13.20 -3.27
C ASP A 170 13.86 -12.69 -4.64
N GLY A 171 14.61 -11.59 -4.56
CA GLY A 171 15.45 -11.04 -5.63
C GLY A 171 16.50 -10.14 -4.99
N ALA A 172 17.67 -10.73 -4.68
CA ALA A 172 18.94 -10.09 -4.35
C ALA A 172 18.87 -8.67 -3.74
N LYS A 173 18.84 -8.63 -2.40
CA LYS A 173 19.31 -7.55 -1.51
C LYS A 173 19.95 -6.34 -2.23
N LYS A 174 19.12 -5.39 -2.63
CA LYS A 174 19.44 -3.97 -2.43
C LYS A 174 18.41 -3.45 -1.44
N LYS A 175 18.91 -2.99 -0.30
CA LYS A 175 18.16 -2.44 0.81
C LYS A 175 17.34 -1.24 0.36
N GLU A 176 16.13 -1.47 -0.12
CA GLU A 176 15.04 -0.57 0.21
C GLU A 176 14.49 -1.08 1.54
N GLU A 177 15.20 -0.64 2.56
CA GLU A 177 14.87 -0.79 3.95
C GLU A 177 13.39 -0.42 4.15
N TYR A 178 12.60 -1.41 4.58
CA TYR A 178 11.29 -1.19 5.15
C TYR A 178 11.42 -0.17 6.29
N ASN A 179 11.14 1.09 5.99
CA ASN A 179 11.39 2.20 6.90
C ASN A 179 10.35 2.24 8.04
N PHE A 180 10.05 1.15 8.75
CA PHE A 180 9.16 1.17 9.93
C PHE A 180 9.92 1.71 11.13
N CYS A 181 9.91 3.02 11.33
CA CYS A 181 11.04 3.66 11.97
C CYS A 181 10.63 4.86 12.83
N PHE A 182 11.48 5.16 13.81
CA PHE A 182 11.33 6.25 14.76
C PHE A 182 12.53 7.21 14.70
N ALA A 183 12.32 8.44 15.15
CA ALA A 183 13.40 9.39 15.37
C ALA A 183 14.39 8.91 16.46
N PRO A 184 15.67 9.34 16.43
CA PRO A 184 16.67 8.95 17.43
C PRO A 184 16.28 9.27 18.88
N ASP A 185 15.49 10.33 19.08
CA ASP A 185 15.01 10.80 20.37
C ASP A 185 13.75 10.08 20.86
N ALA A 186 13.17 9.17 20.06
CA ALA A 186 12.00 8.39 20.46
C ALA A 186 12.30 7.54 21.70
N LEU A 187 11.38 7.58 22.66
CA LEU A 187 11.57 6.98 23.98
C LEU A 187 10.97 5.58 24.04
N VAL A 188 11.81 4.56 24.13
CA VAL A 188 11.43 3.16 24.36
C VAL A 188 11.27 2.92 25.85
N THR A 189 10.17 2.28 26.25
CA THR A 189 9.93 1.97 27.66
C THR A 189 10.64 0.67 28.04
N LEU A 190 11.53 0.73 29.02
CA LEU A 190 12.26 -0.43 29.55
C LEU A 190 11.36 -1.27 30.47
N ALA A 191 11.75 -2.50 30.77
CA ALA A 191 10.99 -3.41 31.64
C ALA A 191 10.72 -2.86 33.05
N ASN A 192 11.57 -1.97 33.56
CA ASN A 192 11.41 -1.32 34.86
C ASN A 192 10.53 -0.04 34.82
N GLY A 193 9.93 0.28 33.66
CA GLY A 193 9.09 1.46 33.45
C GLY A 193 9.87 2.76 33.19
N THR A 194 11.21 2.74 33.24
CA THR A 194 12.03 3.88 32.80
C THR A 194 12.05 3.97 31.27
N ALA A 195 12.42 5.13 30.73
CA ALA A 195 12.52 5.33 29.29
C ALA A 195 13.97 5.46 28.83
N LYS A 196 14.29 4.87 27.67
CA LYS A 196 15.59 4.96 27.01
C LYS A 196 15.39 5.45 25.58
N ARG A 197 16.25 6.32 25.07
CA ARG A 197 16.17 6.74 23.66
C ARG A 197 16.44 5.53 22.76
N ILE A 198 15.69 5.41 21.67
CA ILE A 198 15.80 4.27 20.76
C ILE A 198 17.21 4.14 20.17
N ALA A 199 17.91 5.26 19.94
CA ALA A 199 19.29 5.28 19.45
C ALA A 199 20.30 4.69 20.47
N ASP A 200 19.95 4.67 21.76
CA ASP A 200 20.81 4.15 22.83
C ASP A 200 20.46 2.71 23.22
N VAL A 201 19.38 2.15 22.66
CA VAL A 201 18.93 0.77 22.95
C VAL A 201 19.91 -0.23 22.33
N THR A 202 20.31 -1.22 23.12
CA THR A 202 21.25 -2.26 22.69
C THR A 202 20.58 -3.64 22.62
N PRO A 203 21.01 -4.53 21.70
CA PRO A 203 20.60 -5.93 21.75
C PRO A 203 20.85 -6.54 23.13
N GLY A 204 19.89 -7.27 23.66
CA GLY A 204 19.89 -7.79 25.03
C GLY A 204 19.16 -6.90 26.05
N ASP A 205 18.86 -5.64 25.72
CA ASP A 205 18.01 -4.80 26.58
C ASP A 205 16.63 -5.45 26.74
N VAL A 206 16.08 -5.39 27.95
CA VAL A 206 14.72 -5.86 28.24
C VAL A 206 13.78 -4.66 28.25
N VAL A 207 12.85 -4.66 27.31
CA VAL A 207 11.89 -3.57 27.09
C VAL A 207 10.48 -4.02 27.42
N GLN A 208 9.61 -3.06 27.67
CA GLN A 208 8.20 -3.31 27.87
C GLN A 208 7.57 -3.69 26.52
N SER A 209 6.69 -4.70 26.58
CA SER A 209 5.88 -5.23 25.48
C SER A 209 4.41 -5.16 25.88
N TYR A 210 3.55 -5.59 24.98
CA TYR A 210 2.12 -5.78 25.22
C TYR A 210 1.73 -7.23 24.96
N ASP A 211 0.90 -7.81 25.83
CA ASP A 211 0.28 -9.11 25.62
C ASP A 211 -1.19 -8.92 25.23
N ALA A 212 -1.54 -9.34 24.01
CA ALA A 212 -2.88 -9.20 23.47
C ALA A 212 -3.93 -10.09 24.15
N ALA A 213 -3.53 -11.22 24.76
CA ALA A 213 -4.45 -12.12 25.43
C ALA A 213 -4.90 -11.54 26.78
N THR A 214 -3.95 -11.00 27.55
CA THR A 214 -4.21 -10.42 28.87
C THR A 214 -4.54 -8.93 28.82
N LYS A 215 -4.23 -8.25 27.70
CA LYS A 215 -4.32 -6.79 27.53
C LYS A 215 -3.49 -6.00 28.55
N THR A 216 -2.36 -6.58 28.97
CA THR A 216 -1.46 -6.00 29.96
C THR A 216 -0.05 -5.80 29.42
N ALA A 217 0.74 -5.02 30.16
CA ALA A 217 2.16 -4.90 29.91
C ALA A 217 2.87 -6.24 30.12
N ALA A 218 3.69 -6.60 29.16
CA ALA A 218 4.62 -7.72 29.23
C ALA A 218 6.06 -7.20 29.12
N VAL A 219 7.04 -8.10 29.12
CA VAL A 219 8.45 -7.77 28.86
C VAL A 219 8.94 -8.58 27.67
N THR A 220 9.88 -8.03 26.92
CA THR A 220 10.49 -8.67 25.74
C THR A 220 11.95 -8.27 25.63
N THR A 221 12.75 -9.12 25.00
CA THR A 221 14.18 -8.86 24.79
C THR A 221 14.39 -8.26 23.41
N VAL A 222 15.22 -7.23 23.34
CA VAL A 222 15.66 -6.64 22.07
C VAL A 222 16.65 -7.58 21.41
N MET A 223 16.28 -8.09 20.24
CA MET A 223 17.13 -8.97 19.44
C MET A 223 18.10 -8.17 18.57
N LYS A 224 17.66 -7.00 18.08
CA LYS A 224 18.45 -6.17 17.18
C LYS A 224 17.96 -4.72 17.19
N LEU A 225 18.91 -3.77 17.16
CA LEU A 225 18.67 -2.39 16.76
C LEU A 225 18.90 -2.28 15.24
N ASN A 226 17.89 -1.83 14.50
CA ASN A 226 18.02 -1.51 13.09
C ASN A 226 18.21 0.01 12.95
N GLU A 227 19.38 0.41 12.46
CA GLU A 227 19.69 1.79 12.10
C GLU A 227 19.67 1.91 10.58
N HIS A 228 19.01 2.96 10.10
CA HIS A 228 18.99 3.32 8.69
C HIS A 228 19.99 4.45 8.45
N PRO A 229 20.75 4.42 7.34
CA PRO A 229 21.81 5.38 7.06
C PRO A 229 21.28 6.82 6.95
N ALA A 230 22.18 7.80 7.04
CA ALA A 230 21.81 9.21 6.94
C ALA A 230 21.05 9.51 5.63
N GLY A 231 19.88 10.11 5.75
CA GLY A 231 18.95 10.44 4.66
C GLY A 231 18.01 11.58 5.07
N ALA A 232 16.89 11.75 4.36
CA ALA A 232 15.85 12.71 4.72
C ALA A 232 14.54 11.96 4.97
N TYR A 233 14.27 11.61 6.22
CA TYR A 233 13.09 10.82 6.59
C TYR A 233 12.00 11.72 7.15
N SER A 234 10.86 11.81 6.45
CA SER A 234 9.68 12.53 6.94
C SER A 234 8.91 11.70 7.97
N LEU A 235 8.63 12.29 9.12
CA LEU A 235 7.83 11.68 10.19
C LEU A 235 6.38 12.17 10.14
N VAL A 236 5.46 11.27 10.45
CA VAL A 236 4.04 11.54 10.68
C VAL A 236 3.83 11.69 12.19
N GLY A 237 3.03 12.67 12.58
CA GLY A 237 2.64 12.91 13.97
C GLY A 237 1.18 12.53 14.21
N ALA A 238 0.92 11.78 15.29
CA ALA A 238 -0.41 11.50 15.81
C ALA A 238 -0.54 12.08 17.22
N TRP A 239 -1.52 12.97 17.42
CA TRP A 239 -1.83 13.53 18.72
C TRP A 239 -2.93 12.71 19.39
N LEU A 240 -2.66 12.26 20.60
CA LEU A 240 -3.44 11.27 21.33
C LEU A 240 -3.99 11.86 22.63
N THR A 241 -5.27 11.63 22.91
CA THR A 241 -5.89 11.95 24.20
C THR A 241 -6.55 10.71 24.80
N PRO A 242 -6.65 10.58 26.14
CA PRO A 242 -7.36 9.45 26.74
C PRO A 242 -8.78 9.33 26.18
N ALA A 243 -9.22 8.12 25.82
CA ALA A 243 -10.57 7.90 25.28
C ALA A 243 -11.65 7.90 26.38
N THR A 244 -11.27 7.62 27.62
CA THR A 244 -12.13 7.64 28.81
C THR A 244 -11.62 8.68 29.80
N GLU A 245 -12.03 9.93 29.62
CA GLU A 245 -11.99 10.93 30.69
C GLU A 245 -13.36 10.89 31.41
N LEU A 246 -13.45 10.16 32.53
CA LEU A 246 -14.59 10.28 33.46
C LEU A 246 -14.38 11.56 34.26
N THR A 247 -14.81 12.69 33.71
CA THR A 247 -14.83 13.95 34.47
C THR A 247 -16.24 14.54 34.46
N ALA A 248 -16.62 15.21 35.55
CA ALA A 248 -17.86 15.98 35.64
C ALA A 248 -17.78 17.31 34.86
N ASP A 249 -16.67 17.54 34.16
CA ASP A 249 -16.34 18.73 33.37
C ASP A 249 -16.23 18.31 31.89
N THR A 250 -16.59 19.17 30.96
CA THR A 250 -16.56 18.86 29.51
C THR A 250 -15.27 19.34 28.85
N ARG A 251 -14.36 19.94 29.62
CA ARG A 251 -13.06 20.40 29.13
C ARG A 251 -12.04 19.25 29.13
N PRO A 252 -11.30 19.02 28.03
CA PRO A 252 -10.19 18.08 28.02
C PRO A 252 -9.12 18.57 28.97
N HIS A 253 -8.92 17.84 30.07
CA HIS A 253 -7.97 18.23 31.13
C HIS A 253 -6.55 17.71 30.84
N THR A 254 -6.41 16.70 29.99
CA THR A 254 -5.11 16.11 29.64
C THR A 254 -4.59 16.72 28.35
N ALA A 255 -3.37 17.27 28.39
CA ALA A 255 -2.69 17.73 27.20
C ALA A 255 -2.49 16.56 26.20
N PRO A 256 -2.81 16.73 24.91
CA PRO A 256 -2.58 15.69 23.90
C PRO A 256 -1.11 15.27 23.87
N VAL A 257 -0.88 13.96 23.81
CA VAL A 257 0.47 13.40 23.71
C VAL A 257 0.79 13.08 22.26
N LEU A 258 1.98 13.45 21.83
CA LEU A 258 2.45 13.24 20.48
C LEU A 258 3.13 11.88 20.33
N LEU A 259 2.71 11.12 19.34
CA LEU A 259 3.42 9.96 18.80
C LEU A 259 3.96 10.32 17.42
N GLU A 260 5.26 10.14 17.21
CA GLU A 260 5.92 10.37 15.92
C GLU A 260 6.53 9.08 15.40
N ALA A 261 6.29 8.73 14.14
CA ALA A 261 6.97 7.64 13.45
C ALA A 261 6.96 7.88 11.94
N THR A 262 7.64 7.05 11.17
CA THR A 262 7.47 7.03 9.71
C THR A 262 6.05 6.61 9.32
N ARG A 263 5.61 7.05 8.14
CA ARG A 263 4.24 6.83 7.65
C ARG A 263 3.82 5.35 7.63
N ASN A 264 4.74 4.46 7.28
CA ASN A 264 4.48 3.03 7.17
C ASN A 264 4.59 2.28 8.51
N HIS A 265 4.92 2.94 9.63
CA HIS A 265 5.15 2.27 10.91
C HIS A 265 3.88 1.54 11.39
N PRO A 266 3.93 0.23 11.69
CA PRO A 266 2.76 -0.53 12.08
C PRO A 266 2.36 -0.27 13.55
N MET A 267 1.10 0.07 13.73
CA MET A 267 0.47 0.40 15.00
C MET A 267 -0.59 -0.64 15.35
N LEU A 268 -0.78 -0.87 16.65
CA LEU A 268 -1.92 -1.63 17.15
C LEU A 268 -3.12 -0.68 17.34
N THR A 269 -4.19 -0.92 16.59
CA THR A 269 -5.47 -0.20 16.73
C THR A 269 -6.57 -1.13 17.21
N ALA A 270 -7.73 -0.57 17.59
CA ALA A 270 -8.90 -1.36 17.97
C ALA A 270 -9.42 -2.28 16.84
N THR A 271 -9.13 -1.95 15.57
CA THR A 271 -9.51 -2.76 14.40
C THR A 271 -8.40 -3.71 13.95
N GLY A 272 -7.30 -3.81 14.70
CA GLY A 272 -6.14 -4.64 14.38
C GLY A 272 -4.91 -3.84 13.99
N LYS A 273 -4.02 -4.45 13.22
CA LYS A 273 -2.78 -3.82 12.75
C LYS A 273 -3.08 -2.80 11.65
N LYS A 274 -2.50 -1.60 11.77
CA LYS A 274 -2.62 -0.54 10.76
C LYS A 274 -1.36 0.32 10.75
N VAL A 275 -0.92 0.80 9.60
CA VAL A 275 0.22 1.73 9.53
C VAL A 275 -0.16 3.13 10.02
N LEU A 276 0.76 3.85 10.65
CA LEU A 276 0.51 5.16 11.26
C LEU A 276 -0.08 6.17 10.26
N GLY A 277 0.35 6.12 8.99
CA GLY A 277 -0.16 6.96 7.92
C GLY A 277 -1.63 6.77 7.56
N ASP A 278 -2.17 5.57 7.83
CA ASP A 278 -3.56 5.21 7.53
C ASP A 278 -4.47 5.34 8.76
N VAL A 279 -3.90 5.69 9.91
CA VAL A 279 -4.65 5.98 11.13
C VAL A 279 -5.43 7.27 10.93
N LYS A 280 -6.74 7.21 11.23
CA LYS A 280 -7.65 8.34 11.07
C LYS A 280 -7.96 8.99 12.40
N VAL A 281 -8.26 10.29 12.36
CA VAL A 281 -8.82 11.00 13.52
C VAL A 281 -10.07 10.28 14.00
N GLY A 282 -10.16 10.07 15.32
CA GLY A 282 -11.22 9.32 15.97
C GLY A 282 -10.88 7.85 16.25
N GLU A 283 -9.87 7.27 15.61
CA GLU A 283 -9.42 5.91 15.88
C GLU A 283 -8.73 5.78 17.24
N LEU A 284 -8.69 4.56 17.77
CA LEU A 284 -8.10 4.25 19.07
C LEU A 284 -6.76 3.55 18.89
N LEU A 285 -5.74 4.09 19.56
CA LEU A 285 -4.45 3.46 19.82
C LEU A 285 -4.37 3.06 21.29
N TYR A 286 -3.46 2.17 21.64
CA TYR A 286 -3.29 1.70 23.01
C TYR A 286 -2.01 2.25 23.61
N ARG A 287 -2.12 2.83 24.80
CA ARG A 287 -0.98 3.22 25.63
C ARG A 287 -0.91 2.35 26.87
N ILE A 288 0.29 2.14 27.39
CA ILE A 288 0.49 1.43 28.64
C ILE A 288 0.56 2.43 29.78
N GLU A 289 -0.37 2.33 30.72
CA GLU A 289 -0.40 3.12 31.95
C GLU A 289 -0.62 2.19 33.13
N ALA A 290 0.19 2.32 34.18
CA ALA A 290 0.14 1.45 35.36
C ALA A 290 0.09 -0.06 35.02
N GLY A 291 0.77 -0.47 33.93
CA GLY A 291 0.81 -1.86 33.47
C GLY A 291 -0.42 -2.33 32.68
N GLN A 292 -1.39 -1.46 32.42
CA GLN A 292 -2.60 -1.78 31.65
C GLN A 292 -2.64 -1.04 30.31
N ALA A 293 -3.24 -1.67 29.30
CA ALA A 293 -3.50 -1.02 28.03
C ALA A 293 -4.73 -0.10 28.13
N VAL A 294 -4.49 1.21 28.07
CA VAL A 294 -5.51 2.26 28.10
C VAL A 294 -5.75 2.77 26.68
N PRO A 295 -7.01 2.86 26.21
CA PRO A 295 -7.32 3.38 24.90
C PRO A 295 -7.14 4.89 24.84
N TYR A 296 -6.45 5.35 23.80
CA TYR A 296 -6.22 6.74 23.47
C TYR A 296 -6.79 7.05 22.10
N ARG A 297 -7.59 8.11 22.00
CA ARG A 297 -8.18 8.58 20.75
C ARG A 297 -7.22 9.49 20.02
N VAL A 298 -7.10 9.27 18.72
CA VAL A 298 -6.38 10.16 17.81
C VAL A 298 -7.23 11.40 17.57
N VAL A 299 -6.75 12.57 17.99
CA VAL A 299 -7.48 13.85 17.86
C VAL A 299 -6.96 14.71 16.70
N ARG A 300 -5.71 14.50 16.29
CA ARG A 300 -5.09 15.20 15.16
C ARG A 300 -4.01 14.33 14.54
N MET A 301 -3.93 14.37 13.21
CA MET A 301 -2.88 13.75 12.41
C MET A 301 -2.13 14.83 11.64
N GLU A 302 -0.82 14.65 11.50
CA GLU A 302 0.05 15.55 10.75
C GLU A 302 0.93 14.73 9.81
N SER A 303 0.73 14.90 8.50
CA SER A 303 1.32 14.04 7.46
C SER A 303 2.82 14.25 7.26
N SER A 304 3.35 15.38 7.74
CA SER A 304 4.77 15.71 7.79
C SER A 304 5.00 16.68 8.95
N LEU A 305 5.47 16.14 10.08
CA LEU A 305 5.72 16.91 11.29
C LEU A 305 7.13 17.49 11.29
N ARG A 306 8.13 16.64 11.03
CA ARG A 306 9.54 17.01 10.88
C ARG A 306 10.28 15.98 10.04
N THR A 307 11.44 16.40 9.52
CA THR A 307 12.38 15.52 8.83
C THR A 307 13.56 15.24 9.75
N VAL A 308 13.99 13.98 9.81
CA VAL A 308 15.17 13.56 10.57
C VAL A 308 16.19 12.91 9.66
N GLU A 309 17.48 13.04 10.02
CA GLU A 309 18.57 12.48 9.23
C GLU A 309 18.70 10.97 9.38
N ARG A 310 18.37 10.44 10.56
CA ARG A 310 18.50 9.02 10.88
C ARG A 310 17.23 8.54 11.53
N VAL A 311 16.96 7.26 11.32
CA VAL A 311 15.84 6.59 11.95
C VAL A 311 16.22 5.21 12.45
N TYR A 312 15.49 4.77 13.48
CA TYR A 312 15.76 3.55 14.22
C TYR A 312 14.50 2.71 14.36
N SER A 313 14.68 1.39 14.41
CA SER A 313 13.63 0.45 14.80
C SER A 313 14.22 -0.69 15.62
N LEU A 314 13.40 -1.29 16.46
CA LEU A 314 13.80 -2.46 17.24
C LEU A 314 13.22 -3.72 16.61
N SER A 315 13.97 -4.81 16.60
CA SER A 315 13.40 -6.14 16.45
C SER A 315 13.43 -6.83 17.81
N THR A 316 12.27 -7.25 18.27
CA THR A 316 12.06 -7.84 19.60
C THR A 316 11.64 -9.30 19.47
N GLN A 317 11.76 -10.06 20.56
CA GLN A 317 11.32 -11.46 20.55
C GLN A 317 9.80 -11.61 20.39
N SER A 318 9.02 -10.67 20.95
CA SER A 318 7.55 -10.67 20.93
C SER A 318 6.94 -10.04 19.67
N GLY A 319 7.70 -9.25 18.91
CA GLY A 319 7.18 -8.47 17.79
C GLY A 319 6.53 -7.13 18.19
N VAL A 320 6.49 -6.81 19.48
CA VAL A 320 5.73 -5.69 20.05
C VAL A 320 6.55 -5.00 21.14
N TYR A 321 6.56 -3.68 21.16
CA TYR A 321 7.25 -2.88 22.17
C TYR A 321 6.54 -1.55 22.40
N ILE A 322 6.97 -0.80 23.41
CA ILE A 322 6.33 0.44 23.82
C ILE A 322 7.23 1.65 23.50
N VAL A 323 6.72 2.59 22.70
CA VAL A 323 7.39 3.86 22.35
C VAL A 323 6.51 5.05 22.72
N GLY A 324 7.05 6.00 23.49
CA GLY A 324 6.28 7.13 24.02
C GLY A 324 5.09 6.69 24.88
N GLY A 325 5.19 5.53 25.52
CA GLY A 325 4.08 4.89 26.24
C GLY A 325 3.02 4.25 25.33
N THR A 326 3.17 4.28 24.00
CA THR A 326 2.22 3.71 23.03
C THR A 326 2.68 2.34 22.55
N VAL A 327 1.73 1.42 22.36
CA VAL A 327 1.99 0.08 21.81
C VAL A 327 2.29 0.16 20.32
N VAL A 328 3.47 -0.30 19.91
CA VAL A 328 3.95 -0.31 18.52
C VAL A 328 4.41 -1.71 18.12
N LEU A 329 4.38 -2.00 16.82
CA LEU A 329 4.77 -3.30 16.28
C LEU A 329 6.13 -3.16 15.57
N ASP A 330 6.98 -4.19 15.64
CA ASP A 330 8.27 -4.14 14.93
C ASP A 330 8.19 -4.49 13.44
N LYS A 331 7.11 -5.14 13.00
CA LYS A 331 6.85 -5.55 11.62
C LYS A 331 5.37 -5.60 11.28
#